data_AF-G1ECL5-F1
#
_entry.id   AF-G1ECL5-F1
#
_cell.length_a   1.000
_cell.length_b   1.000
_cell.length_c   1.000
_cell.angle_alpha   90.00
_cell.angle_beta   90.00
_cell.angle_gamma   90.00
#
_symmetry.space_group_name_H-M   'P 1'
#
loop_
_entity.id
_entity.type
_entity.pdbx_description
1 polymer ?
#
loop_
_entity_poly.entity_id
_entity_poly.type
_entity_poly.pdbx_seq_one_letter_code
_entity_poly.pdbx_strand_id
1 'polypeptide(L)'
;MADRAGVELRQDWLADNSLTWTTGALAATGTAETTLQSLLEDFHYAATVPALRLLSAAPGERLGLACADLMAVTAQEFGRGGLVSAALSFRSHAEAYLNLEAAPDERAAWDAAARASAPALRRRLLAVATGPDRPAYARDWLGLITPLVRAAEQAQRRGELALPTLAEGFSSDLTERSAFHRGLAGSTSWEDVRTSDWFVLYRFAINLLYLQLSRLGVKPVGRYRLCHLVATALDQREAPTTTAEEGDS
;
A
#
# COMPACT_ATOMS: atom_id res chain seq x y z
N MET A 1 30.96 11.53 -20.14
CA MET A 1 29.65 12.18 -19.96
C MET A 1 29.13 11.78 -18.59
N ALA A 2 29.20 12.69 -17.63
CA ALA A 2 28.64 12.49 -16.29
C ALA A 2 27.12 12.71 -16.36
N ASP A 3 26.34 11.74 -15.89
CA ASP A 3 24.90 11.86 -15.73
C ASP A 3 24.60 12.78 -14.53
N ARG A 4 23.52 13.57 -14.61
CA ARG A 4 23.18 14.72 -13.77
C ARG A 4 22.86 14.40 -12.30
N ALA A 5 23.13 13.20 -11.81
CA ALA A 5 22.70 12.74 -10.49
C ALA A 5 23.82 12.44 -9.48
N GLY A 6 25.11 12.56 -9.85
CA GLY A 6 26.21 12.24 -8.92
C GLY A 6 26.22 10.79 -8.43
N VAL A 7 25.51 9.89 -9.12
CA VAL A 7 25.51 8.46 -8.83
C VAL A 7 26.70 7.84 -9.55
N GLU A 8 27.72 7.47 -8.78
CA GLU A 8 28.77 6.56 -9.29
C GLU A 8 28.11 5.23 -9.68
N LEU A 9 28.11 4.94 -10.98
CA LEU A 9 27.72 3.63 -11.49
C LEU A 9 28.68 2.60 -10.91
N ARG A 10 28.20 1.74 -10.00
CA ARG A 10 28.95 0.55 -9.61
C ARG A 10 29.16 -0.30 -10.86
N GLN A 11 30.41 -0.43 -11.29
CA GLN A 11 30.79 -1.16 -12.51
C GLN A 11 30.81 -2.68 -12.30
N ASP A 12 30.75 -3.14 -11.05
CA ASP A 12 30.85 -4.55 -10.68
C ASP A 12 29.46 -5.20 -10.63
N TRP A 13 28.80 -5.30 -11.78
CA TRP A 13 27.58 -6.10 -11.88
C TRP A 13 27.94 -7.58 -11.67
N LEU A 14 27.12 -8.28 -10.88
CA LEU A 14 27.20 -9.73 -10.80
C LEU A 14 26.90 -10.32 -12.18
N ALA A 15 27.62 -11.38 -12.56
CA ALA A 15 27.36 -12.07 -13.82
C ALA A 15 25.92 -12.62 -13.84
N ASP A 16 25.23 -12.47 -14.97
CA ASP A 16 23.88 -13.01 -15.12
C ASP A 16 23.87 -14.54 -14.97
N ASN A 17 22.81 -15.10 -14.39
CA ASN A 17 22.66 -16.52 -14.08
C ASN A 17 23.78 -17.13 -13.19
N SER A 18 24.37 -16.33 -12.29
CA SER A 18 25.39 -16.78 -11.35
C SER A 18 24.88 -16.87 -9.90
N LEU A 19 25.54 -17.70 -9.09
CA LEU A 19 25.33 -17.78 -7.64
C LEU A 19 26.55 -17.19 -6.93
N THR A 20 26.31 -16.25 -6.04
CA THR A 20 27.36 -15.65 -5.20
C THR A 20 27.00 -15.76 -3.73
N TRP A 21 27.98 -16.15 -2.91
CA TRP A 21 27.84 -16.11 -1.46
C TRP A 21 28.14 -14.70 -0.96
N THR A 22 27.23 -14.13 -0.20
CA THR A 22 27.40 -12.82 0.44
C THR A 22 27.33 -12.98 1.95
N THR A 23 28.14 -12.23 2.69
CA THR A 23 27.94 -12.10 4.14
C THR A 23 26.64 -11.35 4.39
N GLY A 24 25.84 -11.80 5.37
CA GLY A 24 24.61 -11.12 5.77
C GLY A 24 24.86 -9.68 6.23
N ALA A 25 23.81 -8.86 6.25
CA ALA A 25 23.90 -7.50 6.76
C ALA A 25 24.34 -7.49 8.24
N LEU A 26 25.04 -6.43 8.64
CA LEU A 26 25.41 -6.22 10.04
C LEU A 26 24.15 -5.99 10.89
N ALA A 27 24.16 -6.49 12.13
CA ALA A 27 23.05 -6.32 13.06
C ALA A 27 22.88 -4.85 13.47
N ALA A 28 21.63 -4.39 13.63
CA ALA A 28 21.32 -3.10 14.23
C ALA A 28 21.88 -3.00 15.67
N THR A 29 22.29 -1.79 16.07
CA THR A 29 22.99 -1.54 17.33
C THR A 29 22.11 -0.94 18.43
N GLY A 30 20.90 -0.45 18.10
CA GLY A 30 19.91 0.07 19.04
C GLY A 30 18.71 -0.86 19.27
N THR A 31 18.17 -0.93 20.49
CA THR A 31 17.08 -1.86 20.86
C THR A 31 15.81 -1.71 20.02
N ALA A 32 15.41 -0.47 19.72
CA ALA A 32 14.25 -0.19 18.87
C ALA A 32 14.48 -0.58 17.41
N GLU A 33 15.69 -0.34 16.91
CA GLU A 33 16.10 -0.76 15.56
C GLU A 33 16.19 -2.28 15.46
N THR A 34 16.72 -2.96 16.49
CA THR A 34 16.75 -4.42 16.58
C THR A 34 15.33 -5.01 16.60
N THR A 35 14.40 -4.39 17.34
CA THR A 35 13.01 -4.87 17.40
C THR A 35 12.30 -4.72 16.05
N LEU A 36 12.44 -3.56 15.39
CA LEU A 36 11.90 -3.35 14.04
C LEU A 36 12.54 -4.31 13.04
N GLN A 37 13.86 -4.49 13.09
CA GLN A 37 14.58 -5.42 12.22
C GLN A 37 14.07 -6.85 12.40
N SER A 38 13.93 -7.33 13.64
CA SER A 38 13.38 -8.67 13.93
C SER A 38 11.97 -8.83 13.34
N LEU A 39 11.09 -7.84 13.51
CA LEU A 39 9.73 -7.89 12.95
C LEU A 39 9.74 -7.94 11.41
N LEU A 40 10.66 -7.24 10.76
CA LEU A 40 10.79 -7.25 9.30
C LEU A 40 11.40 -8.56 8.80
N GLU A 41 12.34 -9.15 9.52
CA GLU A 41 12.90 -10.47 9.23
C GLU A 41 11.82 -11.55 9.36
N ASP A 42 11.07 -11.54 10.46
CA ASP A 42 9.93 -12.44 10.70
C ASP A 42 8.88 -12.29 9.59
N PHE A 43 8.57 -11.04 9.20
CA PHE A 43 7.69 -10.76 8.08
C PHE A 43 8.21 -11.38 6.78
N HIS A 44 9.47 -11.13 6.40
CA HIS A 44 10.01 -11.62 5.14
C HIS A 44 10.08 -13.15 5.10
N TYR A 45 10.46 -13.78 6.22
CA TYR A 45 10.45 -15.22 6.38
C TYR A 45 9.03 -15.77 6.16
N ALA A 46 8.09 -15.33 6.99
CA ALA A 46 6.73 -15.87 7.01
C ALA A 46 5.96 -15.56 5.71
N ALA A 47 6.23 -14.42 5.05
CA ALA A 47 5.55 -14.01 3.82
C ALA A 47 5.96 -14.83 2.58
N THR A 48 7.03 -15.64 2.67
CA THR A 48 7.58 -16.37 1.51
C THR A 48 6.59 -17.35 0.91
N VAL A 49 6.05 -18.25 1.73
CA VAL A 49 5.11 -19.28 1.24
C VAL A 49 3.79 -18.65 0.76
N PRO A 50 3.17 -17.69 1.48
CA PRO A 50 2.02 -16.93 0.96
C PRO A 50 2.30 -16.22 -0.35
N ALA A 51 3.50 -15.65 -0.55
CA ALA A 51 3.87 -15.02 -1.83
C ALA A 51 3.83 -16.03 -2.99
N LEU A 52 4.44 -17.21 -2.81
CA LEU A 52 4.46 -18.27 -3.82
C LEU A 52 3.05 -18.81 -4.12
N ARG A 53 2.22 -18.99 -3.08
CA ARG A 53 0.81 -19.39 -3.25
C ARG A 53 0.00 -18.34 -4.01
N LEU A 54 0.21 -17.06 -3.72
CA LEU A 54 -0.45 -15.97 -4.43
C LEU A 54 -0.03 -15.95 -5.91
N LEU A 55 1.27 -16.04 -6.20
CA LEU A 55 1.78 -16.12 -7.58
C LEU A 55 1.22 -17.32 -8.35
N SER A 56 1.04 -18.46 -7.67
CA SER A 56 0.44 -19.67 -8.25
C SER A 56 -1.06 -19.49 -8.50
N ALA A 57 -1.78 -18.84 -7.59
CA ALA A 57 -3.23 -18.64 -7.69
C ALA A 57 -3.64 -17.51 -8.65
N ALA A 58 -2.77 -16.53 -8.88
CA ALA A 58 -3.03 -15.36 -9.71
C ALA A 58 -1.81 -14.98 -10.57
N PRO A 59 -1.41 -15.82 -11.53
CA PRO A 59 -0.27 -15.52 -12.40
C PRO A 59 -0.60 -14.43 -13.43
N GLY A 60 0.45 -13.75 -13.91
CA GLY A 60 0.37 -12.78 -15.00
C GLY A 60 -0.57 -11.61 -14.70
N GLU A 61 -1.48 -11.33 -15.61
CA GLU A 61 -2.41 -10.19 -15.54
C GLU A 61 -3.36 -10.24 -14.33
N ARG A 62 -3.56 -11.43 -13.73
CA ARG A 62 -4.42 -11.58 -12.55
C ARG A 62 -3.76 -11.10 -11.26
N LEU A 63 -2.45 -10.91 -11.25
CA LEU A 63 -1.69 -10.50 -10.06
C LEU A 63 -2.17 -9.13 -9.55
N GLY A 64 -2.43 -8.17 -10.44
CA GLY A 64 -2.90 -6.84 -10.05
C GLY A 64 -4.22 -6.88 -9.27
N LEU A 65 -5.16 -7.74 -9.68
CA LEU A 65 -6.42 -7.92 -8.95
C LEU A 65 -6.22 -8.63 -7.60
N ALA A 66 -5.32 -9.61 -7.51
CA ALA A 66 -5.00 -10.24 -6.23
C ALA A 66 -4.31 -9.25 -5.26
N CYS A 67 -3.47 -8.35 -5.77
CA CYS A 67 -2.87 -7.27 -4.98
C CYS A 67 -3.93 -6.27 -4.48
N ALA A 68 -4.91 -5.91 -5.32
CA ALA A 68 -6.04 -5.07 -4.91
C ALA A 68 -6.89 -5.74 -3.81
N ASP A 69 -7.07 -7.06 -3.90
CA ASP A 69 -7.72 -7.85 -2.85
C ASP A 69 -6.94 -7.79 -1.52
N LEU A 70 -5.60 -7.90 -1.56
CA LEU A 70 -4.77 -7.74 -0.37
C LEU A 70 -4.89 -6.33 0.24
N MET A 71 -4.93 -5.29 -0.60
CA MET A 71 -5.20 -3.92 -0.15
C MET A 71 -6.55 -3.80 0.54
N ALA A 72 -7.59 -4.42 -0.01
CA ALA A 72 -8.94 -4.38 0.54
C ALA A 72 -9.01 -5.02 1.93
N VAL A 73 -8.47 -6.23 2.09
CA VAL A 73 -8.53 -6.94 3.37
C VAL A 73 -7.65 -6.28 4.43
N THR A 74 -6.51 -5.70 4.04
CA THR A 74 -5.64 -4.96 4.97
C THR A 74 -6.33 -3.69 5.48
N ALA A 75 -6.92 -2.92 4.57
CA ALA A 75 -7.68 -1.72 4.91
C ALA A 75 -8.91 -2.03 5.77
N GLN A 76 -9.59 -3.15 5.50
CA GLN A 76 -10.73 -3.60 6.30
C GLN A 76 -10.32 -4.04 7.71
N GLU A 77 -9.22 -4.76 7.86
CA GLU A 77 -8.80 -5.32 9.15
C GLU A 77 -8.19 -4.25 10.08
N PHE A 78 -7.30 -3.39 9.55
CA PHE A 78 -6.50 -2.47 10.37
C PHE A 78 -6.95 -1.01 10.30
N GLY A 79 -7.84 -0.67 9.36
CA GLY A 79 -8.34 0.68 9.19
C GLY A 79 -9.50 1.01 10.12
N ARG A 80 -9.43 2.16 10.80
CA ARG A 80 -10.56 2.64 11.62
C ARG A 80 -11.73 3.04 10.73
N GLY A 81 -12.88 2.39 10.92
CA GLY A 81 -14.06 2.54 10.05
C GLY A 81 -14.05 1.61 8.84
N GLY A 82 -13.13 0.64 8.79
CA GLY A 82 -13.04 -0.38 7.75
C GLY A 82 -12.58 0.16 6.39
N LEU A 83 -12.83 -0.65 5.36
CA LEU A 83 -12.28 -0.47 4.01
C LEU A 83 -12.48 0.94 3.44
N VAL A 84 -13.70 1.47 3.49
CA VAL A 84 -14.04 2.74 2.82
C VAL A 84 -13.33 3.92 3.49
N SER A 85 -13.29 3.96 4.82
CA SER A 85 -12.59 5.01 5.57
C SER A 85 -11.08 4.95 5.32
N ALA A 86 -10.53 3.74 5.36
CA ALA A 86 -9.11 3.48 5.21
C ALA A 86 -8.58 3.68 3.78
N ALA A 87 -9.47 3.69 2.78
CA ALA A 87 -9.13 3.97 1.38
C ALA A 87 -8.58 5.39 1.16
N LEU A 88 -8.83 6.32 2.10
CA LEU A 88 -8.24 7.67 2.05
C LEU A 88 -6.71 7.64 2.03
N SER A 89 -6.09 6.67 2.70
CA SER A 89 -4.63 6.49 2.66
C SER A 89 -4.13 6.03 1.30
N PHE A 90 -4.91 5.24 0.55
CA PHE A 90 -4.60 4.90 -0.83
C PHE A 90 -4.69 6.13 -1.73
N ARG A 91 -5.75 6.95 -1.57
CA ARG A 91 -5.86 8.23 -2.29
C ARG A 91 -4.67 9.13 -2.01
N SER A 92 -4.31 9.32 -0.73
CA SER A 92 -3.13 10.11 -0.32
C SER A 92 -1.85 9.61 -0.99
N HIS A 93 -1.59 8.31 -0.98
CA HIS A 93 -0.38 7.74 -1.57
C HIS A 93 -0.32 7.95 -3.09
N ALA A 94 -1.44 7.76 -3.79
CA ALA A 94 -1.53 8.01 -5.23
C ALA A 94 -1.38 9.50 -5.57
N GLU A 95 -2.03 10.38 -4.80
CA GLU A 95 -1.95 11.83 -5.00
C GLU A 95 -0.56 12.38 -4.73
N ALA A 96 0.20 11.79 -3.81
CA ALA A 96 1.59 12.18 -3.59
C ALA A 96 2.42 11.96 -4.86
N TYR A 97 2.35 10.77 -5.45
CA TYR A 97 3.04 10.46 -6.71
C TYR A 97 2.56 11.35 -7.86
N LEU A 98 1.25 11.48 -8.07
CA LEU A 98 0.68 12.21 -9.20
C LEU A 98 1.01 13.72 -9.19
N ASN A 99 1.33 14.30 -8.03
CA ASN A 99 1.66 15.72 -7.93
C ASN A 99 3.16 16.00 -7.76
N LEU A 100 3.98 15.00 -7.42
CA LEU A 100 5.41 15.16 -7.18
C LEU A 100 6.27 14.59 -8.32
N GLU A 101 5.87 13.45 -8.89
CA GLU A 101 6.74 12.62 -9.73
C GLU A 101 6.14 12.26 -11.10
N ALA A 102 4.81 12.24 -11.22
CA ALA A 102 4.14 11.75 -12.43
C ALA A 102 4.32 12.66 -13.65
N ALA A 103 4.23 12.07 -14.83
CA ALA A 103 4.15 12.82 -16.08
C ALA A 103 2.80 13.57 -16.20
N PRO A 104 2.72 14.71 -16.91
CA PRO A 104 1.52 15.54 -16.96
C PRO A 104 0.24 14.83 -17.44
N ASP A 105 0.37 13.85 -18.32
CA ASP A 105 -0.70 13.08 -18.95
C ASP A 105 -1.10 11.82 -18.16
N GLU A 106 -0.27 11.39 -17.21
CA GLU A 106 -0.45 10.15 -16.47
C GLU A 106 -1.72 10.17 -15.62
N ARG A 107 -2.05 11.32 -15.01
CA ARG A 107 -3.29 11.49 -14.24
C ARG A 107 -4.53 11.20 -15.07
N ALA A 108 -4.64 11.81 -16.26
CA ALA A 108 -5.81 11.66 -17.11
C ALA A 108 -6.01 10.20 -17.54
N ALA A 109 -4.91 9.51 -17.85
CA ALA A 109 -4.94 8.09 -18.19
C ALA A 109 -5.37 7.21 -17.00
N TRP A 110 -4.86 7.48 -15.80
CA TRP A 110 -5.23 6.75 -14.58
C TRP A 110 -6.70 6.96 -14.22
N ASP A 111 -7.15 8.22 -14.24
CA ASP A 111 -8.53 8.62 -13.99
C ASP A 111 -9.51 7.91 -14.95
N ALA A 112 -9.20 7.88 -16.24
CA ALA A 112 -10.03 7.21 -17.25
C ALA A 112 -10.13 5.70 -16.97
N ALA A 113 -9.00 5.04 -16.73
CA ALA A 113 -8.96 3.61 -16.43
C ALA A 113 -9.67 3.26 -15.10
N ALA A 114 -9.52 4.11 -14.09
CA ALA A 114 -10.15 3.95 -12.80
C ALA A 114 -11.67 4.05 -12.90
N ARG A 115 -12.19 5.10 -13.55
CA ARG A 115 -13.64 5.26 -13.75
C ARG A 115 -14.25 4.10 -14.52
N ALA A 116 -13.58 3.63 -15.58
CA ALA A 116 -14.08 2.50 -16.38
C ALA A 116 -14.19 1.20 -15.58
N SER A 117 -13.30 0.98 -14.60
CA SER A 117 -13.26 -0.26 -13.82
C SER A 117 -13.94 -0.17 -12.44
N ALA A 118 -14.24 1.05 -11.97
CA ALA A 118 -14.68 1.32 -10.60
C ALA A 118 -15.88 0.46 -10.14
N PRO A 119 -16.98 0.31 -10.90
CA PRO A 119 -18.13 -0.46 -10.43
C PRO A 119 -17.81 -1.95 -10.20
N ALA A 120 -17.07 -2.56 -11.12
CA ALA A 120 -16.68 -3.98 -11.02
C ALA A 120 -15.64 -4.19 -9.91
N LEU A 121 -14.65 -3.31 -9.84
CA LEU A 121 -13.62 -3.36 -8.81
C LEU A 121 -14.23 -3.16 -7.42
N ARG A 122 -15.13 -2.19 -7.24
CA ARG A 122 -15.83 -1.94 -5.97
C ARG A 122 -16.56 -3.19 -5.46
N ARG A 123 -17.36 -3.84 -6.31
CA ARG A 123 -18.08 -5.08 -5.92
C ARG A 123 -17.12 -6.15 -5.45
N ARG A 124 -16.00 -6.34 -6.18
CA ARG A 124 -14.97 -7.31 -5.81
C ARG A 124 -14.31 -6.96 -4.48
N LEU A 125 -13.84 -5.72 -4.31
CA LEU A 125 -13.16 -5.27 -3.10
C LEU A 125 -14.04 -5.46 -1.87
N LEU A 126 -15.32 -5.10 -1.96
CA LEU A 126 -16.29 -5.31 -0.88
C LEU A 126 -16.50 -6.81 -0.61
N ALA A 127 -16.75 -7.61 -1.65
CA ALA A 127 -16.95 -9.06 -1.49
C ALA A 127 -15.75 -9.76 -0.84
N VAL A 128 -14.52 -9.34 -1.16
CA VAL A 128 -13.30 -9.93 -0.60
C VAL A 128 -13.00 -9.42 0.81
N ALA A 129 -13.27 -8.13 1.07
CA ALA A 129 -13.04 -7.51 2.36
C ALA A 129 -14.03 -7.98 3.42
N THR A 130 -15.32 -8.07 3.11
CA THR A 130 -16.39 -8.33 4.09
C THR A 130 -17.13 -9.64 3.88
N GLY A 131 -16.97 -10.29 2.73
CA GLY A 131 -17.68 -11.52 2.40
C GLY A 131 -17.11 -12.77 3.10
N PRO A 132 -17.94 -13.81 3.28
CA PRO A 132 -17.53 -15.07 3.92
C PRO A 132 -16.53 -15.87 3.06
N ASP A 133 -16.62 -15.73 1.73
CA ASP A 133 -15.85 -16.52 0.76
C ASP A 133 -14.56 -15.82 0.31
N ARG A 134 -13.75 -15.37 1.27
CA ARG A 134 -12.47 -14.73 0.98
C ARG A 134 -11.49 -15.71 0.30
N PRO A 135 -10.81 -15.30 -0.80
CA PRO A 135 -9.80 -16.13 -1.44
C PRO A 135 -8.73 -16.62 -0.46
N ALA A 136 -8.23 -17.84 -0.66
CA ALA A 136 -7.26 -18.46 0.24
C ALA A 136 -6.01 -17.59 0.45
N TYR A 137 -5.47 -16.98 -0.61
CA TYR A 137 -4.30 -16.10 -0.50
C TYR A 137 -4.55 -14.85 0.37
N ALA A 138 -5.79 -14.34 0.41
CA ALA A 138 -6.13 -13.19 1.22
C ALA A 138 -6.35 -13.58 2.69
N ARG A 139 -6.81 -14.80 2.95
CA ARG A 139 -6.81 -15.38 4.31
C ARG A 139 -5.40 -15.66 4.81
N ASP A 140 -4.55 -16.26 3.97
CA ASP A 140 -3.13 -16.50 4.25
C ASP A 140 -2.41 -15.18 4.59
N TRP A 141 -2.68 -14.12 3.82
CA TRP A 141 -2.15 -12.79 4.08
C TRP A 141 -2.56 -12.24 5.45
N LEU A 142 -3.84 -12.27 5.80
CA LEU A 142 -4.27 -11.78 7.11
C LEU A 142 -3.75 -12.64 8.27
N GLY A 143 -3.74 -13.96 8.10
CA GLY A 143 -3.17 -14.89 9.08
C GLY A 143 -1.69 -14.62 9.33
N LEU A 144 -0.97 -14.17 8.31
CA LEU A 144 0.42 -13.75 8.40
C LEU A 144 0.59 -12.40 9.12
N ILE A 145 -0.07 -11.33 8.64
CA ILE A 145 0.26 -9.97 9.13
C ILE A 145 -0.37 -9.64 10.48
N THR A 146 -1.48 -10.28 10.84
CA THR A 146 -2.20 -9.96 12.09
C THR A 146 -1.34 -10.18 13.33
N PRO A 147 -0.64 -11.32 13.51
CA PRO A 147 0.30 -11.49 14.62
C PRO A 147 1.42 -10.45 14.64
N LEU A 148 1.97 -10.09 13.48
CA LEU A 148 3.07 -9.13 13.36
C LEU A 148 2.64 -7.72 13.77
N VAL A 149 1.47 -7.26 13.30
CA VAL A 149 0.93 -5.96 13.68
C VAL A 149 0.61 -5.91 15.18
N ARG A 150 0.07 -6.99 15.75
CA ARG A 150 -0.15 -7.10 17.21
C ARG A 150 1.15 -7.09 18.00
N ALA A 151 2.21 -7.75 17.50
CA ALA A 151 3.52 -7.72 18.13
C ALA A 151 4.12 -6.31 18.11
N ALA A 152 4.03 -5.60 16.97
CA ALA A 152 4.46 -4.21 16.84
C ALA A 152 3.70 -3.29 17.81
N GLU A 153 2.38 -3.44 17.91
CA GLU A 153 1.55 -2.69 18.88
C GLU A 153 1.98 -2.94 20.33
N GLN A 154 2.23 -4.20 20.70
CA GLN A 154 2.70 -4.54 22.03
C GLN A 154 4.09 -3.97 22.33
N ALA A 155 5.02 -4.06 21.38
CA ALA A 155 6.37 -3.48 21.51
C ALA A 155 6.30 -1.95 21.65
N GLN A 156 5.43 -1.29 20.88
CA GLN A 156 5.22 0.15 20.98
C GLN A 156 4.67 0.55 22.36
N ARG A 157 3.69 -0.19 22.89
CA ARG A 157 3.17 0.02 24.26
C ARG A 157 4.23 -0.15 25.35
N ARG A 158 5.23 -1.01 25.13
CA ARG A 158 6.37 -1.21 26.06
C ARG A 158 7.49 -0.19 25.88
N GLY A 159 7.41 0.69 24.88
CA GLY A 159 8.49 1.64 24.55
C GLY A 159 9.70 0.98 23.87
N GLU A 160 9.54 -0.27 23.39
CA GLU A 160 10.58 -1.03 22.70
C GLU A 160 10.64 -0.74 21.20
N LEU A 161 9.59 -0.11 20.66
CA LEU A 161 9.48 0.21 19.24
C LEU A 161 8.87 1.61 19.07
N ALA A 162 9.49 2.44 18.22
CA ALA A 162 8.93 3.71 17.77
C ALA A 162 8.65 3.62 16.26
N LEU A 163 7.38 3.44 15.90
CA LEU A 163 6.97 3.43 14.49
C LEU A 163 6.92 4.86 13.93
N PRO A 164 7.30 5.07 12.66
CA PRO A 164 7.23 6.39 12.04
C PRO A 164 5.82 6.98 12.07
N THR A 165 5.67 8.16 12.64
CA THR A 165 4.39 8.88 12.73
C THR A 165 4.24 9.88 11.57
N LEU A 166 3.09 10.54 11.47
CA LEU A 166 2.93 11.79 10.69
C LEU A 166 2.75 12.98 11.65
N ALA A 167 3.45 12.95 12.79
CA ALA A 167 3.38 14.02 13.79
C ALA A 167 3.90 15.37 13.24
N GLU A 168 4.76 15.35 12.22
CA GLU A 168 5.23 16.55 11.54
C GLU A 168 4.33 16.96 10.35
N GLY A 169 3.31 16.17 10.03
CA GLY A 169 2.39 16.42 8.92
C GLY A 169 2.96 16.02 7.55
N PHE A 170 2.37 16.58 6.50
CA PHE A 170 2.87 16.44 5.13
C PHE A 170 3.95 17.48 4.85
N SER A 171 4.86 17.19 3.91
CA SER A 171 5.85 18.19 3.48
C SER A 171 5.17 19.41 2.87
N SER A 172 5.79 20.59 3.03
CA SER A 172 5.31 21.84 2.44
C SER A 172 5.12 21.72 0.93
N ASP A 173 6.13 21.17 0.23
CA ASP A 173 6.09 20.93 -1.22
C ASP A 173 4.87 20.07 -1.66
N LEU A 174 4.55 19.01 -0.90
CA LEU A 174 3.38 18.17 -1.18
C LEU A 174 2.08 18.95 -0.97
N THR A 175 1.97 19.71 0.11
CA THR A 175 0.79 20.57 0.32
C THR A 175 0.71 21.69 -0.72
N GLU A 176 1.79 22.28 -1.19
CA GLU A 176 1.75 23.32 -2.24
C GLU A 176 1.27 22.77 -3.58
N ARG A 177 1.63 21.53 -3.92
CA ARG A 177 1.30 20.93 -5.22
C ARG A 177 0.01 20.13 -5.24
N SER A 178 -0.37 19.48 -4.13
CA SER A 178 -1.53 18.60 -4.09
C SER A 178 -2.72 19.23 -3.37
N ALA A 179 -3.77 19.54 -4.13
CA ALA A 179 -5.04 20.04 -3.56
C ALA A 179 -5.65 19.07 -2.53
N PHE A 180 -5.50 17.76 -2.77
CA PHE A 180 -5.93 16.73 -1.82
C PHE A 180 -5.22 16.88 -0.47
N HIS A 181 -3.89 16.98 -0.48
CA HIS A 181 -3.11 17.09 0.76
C HIS A 181 -3.32 18.42 1.47
N ARG A 182 -3.55 19.55 0.76
CA ARG A 182 -3.99 20.80 1.39
C ARG A 182 -5.31 20.64 2.11
N GLY A 183 -6.30 20.07 1.42
CA GLY A 183 -7.64 19.88 1.99
C GLY A 183 -7.59 18.99 3.22
N LEU A 184 -6.78 17.93 3.17
CA LEU A 184 -6.59 17.03 4.31
C LEU A 184 -5.89 17.73 5.48
N ALA A 185 -4.76 18.42 5.23
CA ALA A 185 -4.01 19.15 6.24
C ALA A 185 -4.83 20.25 6.93
N GLY A 186 -5.73 20.90 6.20
CA GLY A 186 -6.63 21.93 6.74
C GLY A 186 -7.85 21.38 7.50
N SER A 187 -8.03 20.06 7.59
CA SER A 187 -9.19 19.46 8.24
C SER A 187 -8.92 19.11 9.71
N THR A 188 -9.86 19.45 10.61
CA THR A 188 -9.77 19.08 12.03
C THR A 188 -9.69 17.56 12.23
N SER A 189 -10.39 16.79 11.39
CA SER A 189 -10.35 15.33 11.41
C SER A 189 -8.97 14.75 11.11
N TRP A 190 -8.13 15.44 10.33
CA TRP A 190 -6.80 14.93 10.00
C TRP A 190 -5.82 15.03 11.17
N GLU A 191 -5.93 16.08 11.96
CA GLU A 191 -5.12 16.26 13.17
C GLU A 191 -5.32 15.09 14.16
N ASP A 192 -6.58 14.71 14.37
CA ASP A 192 -6.94 13.57 15.23
C ASP A 192 -6.44 12.24 14.66
N VAL A 193 -6.49 12.08 13.32
CA VAL A 193 -6.05 10.86 12.66
C VAL A 193 -4.53 10.72 12.69
N ARG A 194 -3.77 11.76 12.30
CA ARG A 194 -2.31 11.68 12.10
C ARG A 194 -1.53 11.44 13.40
N THR A 195 -2.13 11.80 14.53
CA THR A 195 -1.55 11.65 15.88
C THR A 195 -2.04 10.39 16.60
N SER A 196 -2.99 9.66 16.02
CA SER A 196 -3.60 8.49 16.69
C SER A 196 -2.78 7.19 16.52
N ASP A 197 -2.72 6.41 17.59
CA ASP A 197 -2.00 5.12 17.61
C ASP A 197 -2.52 4.13 16.56
N TRP A 198 -3.85 4.06 16.37
CA TRP A 198 -4.44 3.17 15.38
C TRP A 198 -3.93 3.48 13.97
N PHE A 199 -3.72 4.76 13.64
CA PHE A 199 -3.27 5.15 12.31
C PHE A 199 -1.79 4.82 12.11
N VAL A 200 -0.96 4.92 13.16
CA VAL A 200 0.43 4.47 13.11
C VAL A 200 0.52 2.97 12.81
N LEU A 201 -0.28 2.15 13.49
CA LEU A 201 -0.34 0.70 13.25
C LEU A 201 -0.91 0.36 11.88
N TYR A 202 -1.94 1.08 11.43
CA TYR A 202 -2.48 0.93 10.09
C TYR A 202 -1.42 1.22 9.02
N ARG A 203 -0.65 2.31 9.17
CA ARG A 203 0.48 2.62 8.28
C ARG A 203 1.54 1.53 8.30
N PHE A 204 1.84 0.95 9.45
CA PHE A 204 2.76 -0.19 9.54
C PHE A 204 2.25 -1.39 8.73
N ALA A 205 0.99 -1.79 8.90
CA ALA A 205 0.37 -2.87 8.14
C ALA A 205 0.39 -2.60 6.61
N ILE A 206 0.10 -1.36 6.21
CA ILE A 206 0.14 -0.93 4.80
C ILE A 206 1.57 -0.93 4.25
N ASN A 207 2.58 -0.55 5.04
CA ASN A 207 3.97 -0.62 4.60
C ASN A 207 4.44 -2.08 4.43
N LEU A 208 4.04 -3.00 5.32
CA LEU A 208 4.26 -4.43 5.12
C LEU A 208 3.60 -4.92 3.82
N LEU A 209 2.36 -4.48 3.56
CA LEU A 209 1.69 -4.76 2.28
C LEU A 209 2.51 -4.24 1.10
N TYR A 210 3.00 -3.00 1.14
CA TYR A 210 3.78 -2.44 0.06
C TYR A 210 5.13 -3.14 -0.17
N LEU A 211 5.78 -3.60 0.89
CA LEU A 211 6.96 -4.47 0.79
C LEU A 211 6.60 -5.80 0.10
N GLN A 212 5.45 -6.38 0.45
CA GLN A 212 4.95 -7.59 -0.21
C GLN A 212 4.64 -7.35 -1.70
N LEU A 213 4.02 -6.22 -2.06
CA LEU A 213 3.77 -5.87 -3.45
C LEU A 213 5.06 -5.75 -4.25
N SER A 214 6.08 -5.08 -3.70
CA SER A 214 7.41 -5.00 -4.33
C SER A 214 8.02 -6.39 -4.52
N ARG A 215 7.90 -7.26 -3.51
CA ARG A 215 8.39 -8.65 -3.59
C ARG A 215 7.67 -9.49 -4.64
N LEU A 216 6.39 -9.21 -4.90
CA LEU A 216 5.61 -9.83 -5.96
C LEU A 216 5.92 -9.27 -7.36
N GLY A 217 6.85 -8.32 -7.48
CA GLY A 217 7.25 -7.71 -8.75
C GLY A 217 6.42 -6.49 -9.14
N VAL A 218 5.57 -5.96 -8.25
CA VAL A 218 4.84 -4.71 -8.50
C VAL A 218 5.83 -3.54 -8.44
N LYS A 219 6.07 -2.91 -9.60
CA LYS A 219 6.93 -1.71 -9.69
C LYS A 219 6.34 -0.55 -8.87
N PRO A 220 7.17 0.42 -8.41
CA PRO A 220 6.70 1.57 -7.63
C PRO A 220 5.51 2.31 -8.27
N VAL A 221 5.60 2.65 -9.56
CA VAL A 221 4.50 3.30 -10.31
C VAL A 221 3.23 2.42 -10.33
N GLY A 222 3.39 1.10 -10.48
CA GLY A 222 2.29 0.15 -10.42
C GLY A 222 1.57 0.13 -9.08
N ARG A 223 2.30 0.28 -7.97
CA ARG A 223 1.72 0.40 -6.63
C ARG A 223 0.88 1.68 -6.48
N TYR A 224 1.40 2.82 -6.90
CA TYR A 224 0.66 4.09 -6.88
C TYR A 224 -0.61 4.02 -7.75
N ARG A 225 -0.51 3.38 -8.92
CA ARG A 225 -1.66 3.14 -9.80
C ARG A 225 -2.71 2.24 -9.13
N LEU A 226 -2.31 1.16 -8.46
CA LEU A 226 -3.23 0.31 -7.69
C LEU A 226 -3.92 1.10 -6.57
N CYS A 227 -3.18 1.95 -5.85
CA CYS A 227 -3.75 2.85 -4.83
C CYS A 227 -4.80 3.78 -5.44
N HIS A 228 -4.52 4.36 -6.60
CA HIS A 228 -5.46 5.21 -7.31
C HIS A 228 -6.74 4.44 -7.70
N LEU A 229 -6.61 3.26 -8.33
CA LEU A 229 -7.73 2.42 -8.74
C LEU A 229 -8.62 2.02 -7.56
N VAL A 230 -8.02 1.54 -6.47
CA VAL A 230 -8.74 1.10 -5.27
C VAL A 230 -9.44 2.29 -4.60
N ALA A 231 -8.78 3.43 -4.48
CA ALA A 231 -9.38 4.63 -3.91
C ALA A 231 -10.58 5.11 -4.73
N THR A 232 -10.43 5.21 -6.05
CA THR A 232 -11.52 5.59 -6.98
C THR A 232 -12.70 4.63 -6.88
N ALA A 233 -12.46 3.31 -6.87
CA ALA A 233 -13.54 2.32 -6.77
C ALA A 233 -14.34 2.43 -5.44
N LEU A 234 -13.69 2.85 -4.37
CA LEU A 234 -14.30 2.94 -3.04
C LEU A 234 -14.90 4.33 -2.75
N ASP A 235 -14.51 5.36 -3.50
CA ASP A 235 -15.11 6.69 -3.38
C ASP A 235 -16.60 6.64 -3.75
N GLN A 236 -17.45 7.10 -2.84
CA GLN A 236 -18.90 7.15 -3.03
C GLN A 236 -19.35 8.41 -3.78
N ARG A 237 -18.48 9.43 -3.86
CA ARG A 237 -18.73 10.70 -4.55
C ARG A 237 -18.52 10.57 -6.05
N GLU A 238 -17.73 9.59 -6.47
CA GLU A 238 -17.58 9.17 -7.85
C GLU A 238 -18.73 8.21 -8.19
N ALA A 239 -19.94 8.77 -8.38
CA ALA A 239 -21.14 7.99 -8.67
C ALA A 239 -20.94 7.11 -9.94
N PRO A 240 -21.50 5.89 -9.98
CA PRO A 240 -21.52 5.11 -11.20
C PRO A 240 -22.40 5.84 -12.21
N THR A 241 -21.86 6.16 -13.38
CA THR A 241 -22.64 6.57 -14.55
C THR A 241 -23.63 5.46 -14.86
N THR A 242 -24.86 5.59 -14.37
CA THR A 242 -25.97 4.74 -14.75
C THR A 242 -26.27 5.01 -16.22
N THR A 243 -25.79 4.15 -17.12
CA THR A 243 -26.43 3.96 -18.41
C THR A 243 -27.77 3.27 -18.13
N ALA A 244 -28.80 4.06 -17.90
CA ALA A 244 -30.16 3.59 -18.07
C ALA A 244 -30.39 3.49 -19.58
N GLU A 245 -30.47 2.26 -20.08
CA GLU A 245 -31.19 1.98 -21.31
C GLU A 245 -32.64 2.40 -21.08
N GLU A 246 -33.05 3.48 -21.72
CA GLU A 246 -34.46 3.82 -21.91
C GLU A 246 -35.07 2.73 -22.79
N GLY A 247 -35.78 1.80 -22.13
CA GLY A 247 -36.75 0.95 -22.81
C GLY A 247 -37.98 1.80 -23.13
N ASP A 248 -38.14 2.13 -24.41
CA ASP A 248 -39.38 2.64 -24.98
C ASP A 248 -40.55 1.71 -24.62
N SER A 249 -41.61 2.28 -24.06
CA SER A 249 -42.96 1.72 -23.99
C SER A 249 -43.93 2.63 -24.71
#